data_AF-A0A6G1GYY2-F1
#
_entry.id   AF-A0A6G1GYY2-F1
#
_cell.length_a   1.000
_cell.length_b   1.000
_cell.length_c   1.000
_cell.angle_alpha   90.00
_cell.angle_beta   90.00
_cell.angle_gamma   90.00
#
_symmetry.space_group_name_H-M   'P 1'
#
loop_
_entity.id
_entity.type
_entity.pdbx_description
1 polymer ?
#
loop_
_entity_poly.entity_id
_entity_poly.type
_entity_poly.pdbx_seq_one_letter_code
_entity_poly.pdbx_strand_id
1 'polypeptide(L)'
;MIRPRTLIRIVLYGTITWLCLVGLWLGLPSPSPYDDGTTYATSTLLAGRTLTRVYSTSDHNVQTSEYARRKSFALTYRLSPSHTSVLVNGHYIFPIYNNWTDTPAVAVQVATGDQDGINPPWFNVADSTLLFHKIHYDDGAITLRARRIGDTWEIYPEGNGHQPLLSLTGIGNGETAAPMDINKATVPAPPESFSPSRTYYIRLVIFYLMVPIGMVFVVIGGTFGATFTILFKIFETLLLVGIQMLFAVAVVLVFVRVFKGKDAMEELIEETLAKLRSPIVWIAERFKRATRRRVACIQKQKWYDLDR
;
A
#
# COMPACT_ATOMS: atom_id res chain seq x y z
N MET A 1 -8.79 11.38 -34.58
CA MET A 1 -8.75 12.50 -33.60
C MET A 1 -9.81 12.24 -32.54
N ILE A 2 -9.43 12.06 -31.26
CA ILE A 2 -10.39 11.77 -30.17
C ILE A 2 -11.12 13.07 -29.81
N ARG A 3 -12.46 13.05 -29.72
CA ARG A 3 -13.24 14.24 -29.34
C ARG A 3 -12.91 14.61 -27.86
N PRO A 4 -12.76 15.90 -27.52
CA PRO A 4 -12.39 16.32 -26.16
C PRO A 4 -13.39 15.85 -25.09
N ARG A 5 -14.68 15.78 -25.43
CA ARG A 5 -15.72 15.21 -24.56
C ARG A 5 -15.49 13.73 -24.23
N THR A 6 -14.98 12.95 -25.19
CA THR A 6 -14.66 11.54 -24.98
C THR A 6 -13.46 11.40 -24.05
N LEU A 7 -12.44 12.24 -24.23
CA LEU A 7 -11.26 12.25 -23.36
C LEU A 7 -11.63 12.55 -21.89
N ILE A 8 -12.46 13.57 -21.66
CA ILE A 8 -12.93 13.93 -20.31
C ILE A 8 -13.69 12.76 -19.67
N ARG A 9 -14.57 12.08 -20.43
CA ARG A 9 -15.31 10.91 -19.93
C ARG A 9 -14.38 9.75 -19.56
N ILE A 10 -13.38 9.46 -20.38
CA ILE A 10 -12.40 8.40 -20.11
C ILE A 10 -11.62 8.71 -18.82
N VAL A 11 -11.12 9.94 -18.68
CA VAL A 11 -10.41 10.35 -17.47
C VAL A 11 -11.32 10.25 -16.24
N LEU A 12 -12.54 10.80 -16.32
CA LEU A 12 -13.49 10.78 -15.21
C LEU A 12 -13.85 9.35 -14.78
N TYR A 13 -14.24 8.49 -15.72
CA TYR A 13 -14.59 7.10 -15.41
C TYR A 13 -13.39 6.32 -14.91
N GLY A 14 -12.20 6.52 -15.51
CA GLY A 14 -10.98 5.90 -15.01
C GLY A 14 -10.67 6.31 -13.57
N THR A 15 -10.85 7.60 -13.22
CA THR A 15 -10.59 8.10 -11.87
C THR A 15 -11.59 7.51 -10.88
N ILE A 16 -12.87 7.47 -11.24
CA ILE A 16 -13.91 6.83 -10.42
C ILE A 16 -13.60 5.36 -10.21
N THR A 17 -13.30 4.60 -11.28
CA THR A 17 -12.94 3.19 -11.19
C THR A 17 -11.71 2.98 -10.31
N TRP A 18 -10.67 3.79 -10.47
CA TRP A 18 -9.47 3.71 -9.64
C TRP A 18 -9.77 3.98 -8.16
N LEU A 19 -10.54 5.02 -7.85
CA LEU A 19 -10.98 5.33 -6.48
C LEU A 19 -11.84 4.20 -5.88
N CYS A 20 -12.72 3.58 -6.67
CA CYS A 20 -13.48 2.42 -6.24
C CYS A 20 -12.55 1.23 -5.93
N LEU A 21 -11.54 0.97 -6.75
CA LEU A 21 -10.56 -0.09 -6.49
C LEU A 21 -9.74 0.19 -5.23
N VAL A 22 -9.28 1.43 -5.02
CA VAL A 22 -8.61 1.86 -3.78
C VAL A 22 -9.52 1.64 -2.57
N GLY A 23 -10.78 2.07 -2.65
CA GLY A 23 -11.77 1.90 -1.59
C GLY A 23 -12.03 0.43 -1.25
N LEU A 24 -12.15 -0.43 -2.28
CA LEU A 24 -12.28 -1.88 -2.09
C LEU A 24 -11.01 -2.49 -1.48
N TRP A 25 -9.82 -2.09 -1.95
CA TRP A 25 -8.55 -2.58 -1.44
C TRP A 25 -8.35 -2.24 0.05
N LEU A 26 -8.61 -0.98 0.42
CA LEU A 26 -8.53 -0.49 1.82
C LEU A 26 -9.61 -1.10 2.71
N GLY A 27 -10.85 -1.18 2.18
CA GLY A 27 -12.05 -1.56 2.93
C GLY A 27 -12.26 -3.07 3.07
N LEU A 28 -11.59 -3.90 2.27
CA LEU A 28 -11.62 -5.34 2.47
C LEU A 28 -11.10 -5.67 3.87
N PRO A 29 -11.80 -6.49 4.68
CA PRO A 29 -11.27 -6.89 5.98
C PRO A 29 -10.04 -7.79 5.78
N SER A 30 -9.14 -7.80 6.76
CA SER A 30 -7.92 -8.63 6.76
C SER A 30 -7.95 -9.69 7.88
N PRO A 31 -9.01 -10.51 7.99
CA PRO A 31 -9.15 -11.41 9.13
C PRO A 31 -8.00 -12.41 9.15
N SER A 32 -7.28 -12.48 10.27
CA SER A 32 -6.32 -13.56 10.48
C SER A 32 -7.08 -14.89 10.41
N PRO A 33 -6.58 -15.91 9.70
CA PRO A 33 -7.11 -17.25 9.88
C PRO A 33 -7.01 -17.64 11.35
N TYR A 34 -7.96 -18.47 11.80
CA TYR A 34 -7.86 -19.13 13.10
C TYR A 34 -6.69 -20.11 12.99
N ASP A 35 -5.55 -19.69 13.51
CA ASP A 35 -4.27 -20.36 13.34
C ASP A 35 -3.62 -20.54 14.71
N ASP A 36 -3.75 -21.76 15.23
CA ASP A 36 -3.16 -22.26 16.48
C ASP A 36 -1.72 -22.77 16.26
N GLY A 37 -1.17 -22.60 15.06
CA GLY A 37 0.13 -23.13 14.66
C GLY A 37 0.13 -24.64 14.38
N THR A 38 -0.97 -25.37 14.59
CA THR A 38 -1.00 -26.84 14.44
C THR A 38 -2.12 -27.30 13.52
N THR A 39 -3.38 -27.02 13.85
CA THR A 39 -4.55 -27.51 13.13
C THR A 39 -4.59 -26.96 11.71
N TYR A 40 -4.33 -25.65 11.55
CA TYR A 40 -4.29 -25.01 10.24
C TYR A 40 -3.11 -25.48 9.38
N ALA A 41 -1.92 -25.57 9.99
CA ALA A 41 -0.71 -26.04 9.31
C ALA A 41 -0.86 -27.50 8.84
N THR A 42 -1.33 -28.38 9.72
CA THR A 42 -1.56 -29.81 9.45
C THR A 42 -2.56 -29.97 8.31
N SER A 43 -3.75 -29.37 8.43
CA SER A 43 -4.79 -29.51 7.40
C SER A 43 -4.39 -28.93 6.05
N THR A 44 -3.60 -27.84 6.02
CA THR A 44 -3.12 -27.23 4.78
C THR A 44 -2.09 -28.11 4.08
N LEU A 45 -1.08 -28.59 4.81
CA LEU A 45 0.00 -29.39 4.23
C LEU A 45 -0.47 -30.79 3.80
N LEU A 46 -1.29 -31.46 4.62
CA LEU A 46 -1.85 -32.77 4.28
C LEU A 46 -2.84 -32.71 3.12
N ALA A 47 -3.48 -31.56 2.88
CA ALA A 47 -4.30 -31.34 1.68
C ALA A 47 -3.46 -31.08 0.41
N GLY A 48 -2.12 -31.17 0.48
CA GLY A 48 -1.20 -30.90 -0.63
C GLY A 48 -1.14 -29.42 -1.04
N ARG A 49 -1.67 -28.52 -0.20
CA ARG A 49 -1.68 -27.07 -0.43
C ARG A 49 -0.39 -26.44 0.12
N THR A 50 -0.09 -25.24 -0.37
CA THR A 50 1.05 -24.45 0.10
C THR A 50 0.70 -23.72 1.38
N LEU A 51 1.42 -24.00 2.46
CA LEU A 51 1.37 -23.25 3.71
C LEU A 51 2.32 -22.05 3.61
N THR A 52 1.82 -20.82 3.76
CA THR A 52 2.65 -19.61 3.78
C THR A 52 2.72 -19.08 5.19
N ARG A 53 3.93 -18.83 5.70
CA ARG A 53 4.18 -18.27 7.03
C ARG A 53 5.11 -17.06 6.94
N VAL A 54 4.80 -16.06 7.74
CA VAL A 54 5.62 -14.86 7.91
C VAL A 54 6.18 -14.85 9.32
N TYR A 55 7.48 -14.67 9.45
CA TYR A 55 8.25 -14.70 10.69
C TYR A 55 8.93 -13.35 10.91
N SER A 56 9.21 -13.01 12.17
CA SER A 56 10.02 -11.84 12.52
C SER A 56 11.50 -12.09 12.22
N THR A 57 12.19 -11.09 11.66
CA THR A 57 13.66 -11.12 11.49
C THR A 57 14.41 -10.88 12.79
N SER A 58 13.77 -10.36 13.85
CA SER A 58 14.43 -10.14 15.15
C SER A 58 14.96 -11.43 15.74
N ASP A 59 14.27 -12.53 15.47
CA ASP A 59 14.50 -13.82 16.11
C ASP A 59 15.30 -14.76 15.18
N HIS A 60 15.65 -14.32 13.97
CA HIS A 60 16.24 -15.16 12.94
C HIS A 60 17.34 -14.38 12.20
N ASN A 61 18.52 -14.98 12.04
CA ASN A 61 19.63 -14.34 11.32
C ASN A 61 19.38 -14.33 9.81
N VAL A 62 18.46 -13.47 9.36
CA VAL A 62 18.14 -13.26 7.95
C VAL A 62 19.06 -12.19 7.39
N GLN A 63 19.86 -12.56 6.40
CA GLN A 63 20.67 -11.64 5.63
C GLN A 63 19.76 -10.85 4.70
N THR A 64 19.39 -9.65 5.12
CA THR A 64 18.66 -8.68 4.30
C THR A 64 19.67 -7.73 3.65
N SER A 65 19.30 -7.07 2.55
CA SER A 65 20.16 -6.01 2.00
C SER A 65 20.42 -4.95 3.09
N GLU A 66 21.67 -4.52 3.24
CA GLU A 66 22.13 -3.67 4.37
C GLU A 66 21.30 -2.37 4.50
N TYR A 67 20.74 -1.91 3.38
CA TYR A 67 19.89 -0.72 3.29
C TYR A 67 18.43 -0.93 3.74
N ALA A 68 17.95 -2.17 3.85
CA ALA A 68 16.53 -2.46 3.95
C ALA A 68 16.06 -3.01 5.30
N ARG A 69 16.95 -3.33 6.26
CA ARG A 69 16.66 -3.89 7.62
C ARG A 69 15.18 -4.26 7.85
N ARG A 70 14.71 -5.28 7.15
CA ARG A 70 13.30 -5.68 7.16
C ARG A 70 12.96 -6.35 8.47
N LYS A 71 11.73 -6.15 8.95
CA LYS A 71 11.22 -6.71 10.21
C LYS A 71 10.64 -8.11 10.04
N SER A 72 10.25 -8.47 8.82
CA SER A 72 9.59 -9.74 8.55
C SER A 72 10.10 -10.40 7.27
N PHE A 73 10.04 -11.72 7.25
CA PHE A 73 10.31 -12.54 6.06
C PHE A 73 9.28 -13.65 5.92
N ALA A 74 9.02 -14.08 4.69
CA ALA A 74 8.04 -15.11 4.37
C ALA A 74 8.70 -16.38 3.84
N LEU A 75 8.20 -17.51 4.32
CA LEU A 75 8.49 -18.84 3.79
C LEU A 75 7.19 -19.51 3.35
N THR A 76 7.28 -20.28 2.29
CA THR A 76 6.20 -21.15 1.83
C THR A 76 6.65 -22.60 1.90
N TYR A 77 5.78 -23.47 2.38
CA TYR A 77 6.03 -24.89 2.55
C TYR A 77 4.99 -25.67 1.77
N ARG A 78 5.41 -26.71 1.06
CA ARG A 78 4.52 -27.64 0.41
C ARG A 78 5.05 -29.05 0.57
N LEU A 79 4.19 -29.96 1.02
CA LEU A 79 4.55 -31.35 1.13
C LEU A 79 4.51 -32.01 -0.25
N SER A 80 5.54 -32.79 -0.61
CA SER A 80 5.53 -33.58 -1.84
C SER A 80 4.40 -34.61 -1.83
N PRO A 81 3.81 -35.01 -2.97
CA PRO A 81 2.72 -35.99 -3.00
C PRO A 81 3.05 -37.34 -2.32
N SER A 82 4.32 -37.73 -2.34
CA SER A 82 4.83 -38.93 -1.66
C SER A 82 5.13 -38.76 -0.17
N HIS A 83 4.92 -37.55 0.38
CA HIS A 83 5.28 -37.15 1.75
C HIS A 83 6.76 -37.36 2.12
N THR A 84 7.63 -37.53 1.12
CA THR A 84 9.07 -37.78 1.33
C THR A 84 9.89 -36.50 1.40
N SER A 85 9.35 -35.34 1.03
CA SER A 85 10.10 -34.08 1.02
C SER A 85 9.22 -32.87 1.26
N VAL A 86 9.81 -31.83 1.86
CA VAL A 86 9.22 -30.49 1.94
C VAL A 86 9.84 -29.62 0.86
N LEU A 87 8.99 -29.02 0.04
CA LEU A 87 9.37 -27.95 -0.87
C LEU A 87 9.23 -26.61 -0.14
N VAL A 88 10.34 -25.90 0.02
CA VAL A 88 10.41 -24.55 0.60
C VAL A 88 10.55 -23.54 -0.53
N ASN A 89 9.73 -22.49 -0.51
CA ASN A 89 9.73 -21.42 -1.52
C ASN A 89 9.61 -21.91 -2.97
N GLY A 90 8.95 -23.06 -3.16
CA GLY A 90 8.71 -23.62 -4.50
C GLY A 90 9.94 -24.25 -5.18
N HIS A 91 11.14 -24.11 -4.61
CA HIS A 91 12.39 -24.46 -5.28
C HIS A 91 13.37 -25.28 -4.42
N TYR A 92 13.35 -25.12 -3.10
CA TYR A 92 14.31 -25.78 -2.20
C TYR A 92 13.70 -27.06 -1.63
N ILE A 93 14.36 -28.20 -1.81
CA ILE A 93 13.83 -29.51 -1.42
C ILE A 93 14.56 -30.01 -0.18
N PHE A 94 13.81 -30.26 0.90
CA PHE A 94 14.31 -30.87 2.13
C PHE A 94 13.78 -32.31 2.23
N PRO A 95 14.62 -33.34 2.11
CA PRO A 95 14.19 -34.73 2.25
C PRO A 95 13.80 -35.05 3.71
N ILE A 96 12.69 -35.76 3.89
CA ILE A 96 12.08 -36.17 5.19
C ILE A 96 12.24 -37.70 5.41
N TYR A 97 12.95 -38.41 4.51
CA TYR A 97 12.98 -39.88 4.48
C TYR A 97 14.34 -40.49 4.87
N ASN A 98 15.33 -39.68 5.23
CA ASN A 98 16.68 -40.20 5.50
C ASN A 98 16.96 -40.36 7.00
N ASN A 99 17.87 -41.27 7.36
CA ASN A 99 18.34 -41.44 8.74
C ASN A 99 19.34 -40.34 9.13
N TRP A 100 19.31 -39.19 8.48
CA TRP A 100 20.25 -38.11 8.77
C TRP A 100 19.80 -37.37 10.01
N THR A 101 20.74 -37.16 10.92
CA THR A 101 20.51 -36.34 12.11
C THR A 101 20.27 -34.90 11.69
N ASP A 102 21.08 -34.39 10.75
CA ASP A 102 20.98 -33.05 10.16
C ASP A 102 21.26 -33.08 8.65
N THR A 103 20.56 -32.23 7.88
CA THR A 103 20.90 -31.94 6.48
C THR A 103 22.01 -30.89 6.39
N PRO A 104 22.71 -30.81 5.25
CA PRO A 104 23.55 -29.65 4.95
C PRO A 104 22.75 -28.35 5.03
N ALA A 105 23.46 -27.26 5.35
CA ALA A 105 22.90 -25.92 5.37
C ALA A 105 22.55 -25.45 3.95
N VAL A 106 21.35 -24.92 3.76
CA VAL A 106 20.85 -24.45 2.45
C VAL A 106 20.49 -22.97 2.57
N ALA A 107 21.13 -22.11 1.79
CA ALA A 107 20.75 -20.71 1.67
C ALA A 107 19.46 -20.58 0.85
N VAL A 108 18.39 -20.11 1.49
CA VAL A 108 17.05 -19.97 0.92
C VAL A 108 16.75 -18.48 0.72
N GLN A 109 16.43 -18.09 -0.51
CA GLN A 109 15.92 -16.75 -0.82
C GLN A 109 14.49 -16.63 -0.27
N VAL A 110 14.23 -15.58 0.49
CA VAL A 110 12.96 -15.31 1.17
C VAL A 110 12.42 -13.95 0.79
N ALA A 111 11.10 -13.88 0.60
CA ALA A 111 10.40 -12.61 0.43
C ALA A 111 10.47 -11.84 1.75
N THR A 112 10.92 -10.58 1.71
CA THR A 112 11.03 -9.74 2.91
C THR A 112 10.12 -8.53 2.81
N GLY A 113 9.72 -7.99 3.95
CA GLY A 113 8.89 -6.80 3.95
C GLY A 113 8.55 -6.29 5.33
N ASP A 114 7.90 -5.14 5.34
CA ASP A 114 7.50 -4.43 6.54
C ASP A 114 6.00 -4.14 6.52
N GLN A 115 5.47 -3.81 7.70
CA GLN A 115 4.15 -3.21 7.85
C GLN A 115 4.20 -1.68 7.63
N ASP A 116 5.17 -1.18 6.85
CA ASP A 116 5.39 0.25 6.67
C ASP A 116 4.37 0.89 5.70
N GLY A 117 4.42 2.23 5.65
CA GLY A 117 3.28 3.16 5.50
C GLY A 117 2.44 3.12 4.22
N ILE A 118 2.64 2.14 3.33
CA ILE A 118 1.71 1.87 2.23
C ILE A 118 0.57 0.96 2.70
N ASN A 119 0.86 0.02 3.60
CA ASN A 119 -0.13 -0.91 4.13
C ASN A 119 -0.86 -0.30 5.32
N PRO A 120 -2.21 -0.28 5.32
CA PRO A 120 -2.96 0.20 6.48
C PRO A 120 -2.70 -0.61 7.75
N PRO A 121 -2.78 0.00 8.94
CA PRO A 121 -2.45 -0.66 10.21
C PRO A 121 -3.37 -1.84 10.55
N TRP A 122 -4.57 -1.91 9.97
CA TRP A 122 -5.50 -3.03 10.15
C TRP A 122 -5.23 -4.22 9.21
N PHE A 123 -4.20 -4.15 8.37
CA PHE A 123 -3.78 -5.29 7.56
C PHE A 123 -3.07 -6.29 8.45
N ASN A 124 -3.31 -7.59 8.19
CA ASN A 124 -2.55 -8.65 8.83
C ASN A 124 -1.05 -8.47 8.51
N VAL A 125 -0.18 -8.81 9.47
CA VAL A 125 1.27 -8.71 9.32
C VAL A 125 1.75 -9.51 8.11
N ALA A 126 1.19 -10.72 7.91
CA ALA A 126 1.53 -11.55 6.78
C ALA A 126 1.12 -10.92 5.44
N ASP A 127 -0.10 -10.37 5.36
CA ASP A 127 -0.58 -9.67 4.16
C ASP A 127 0.30 -8.48 3.82
N SER A 128 0.65 -7.68 4.83
CA SER A 128 1.47 -6.48 4.66
C SER A 128 2.86 -6.83 4.16
N THR A 129 3.51 -7.83 4.77
CA THR A 129 4.84 -8.31 4.38
C THR A 129 4.83 -8.84 2.94
N LEU A 130 3.85 -9.66 2.59
CA LEU A 130 3.75 -10.23 1.25
C LEU A 130 3.40 -9.18 0.19
N LEU A 131 2.50 -8.23 0.49
CA LEU A 131 2.18 -7.12 -0.41
C LEU A 131 3.40 -6.21 -0.60
N PHE A 132 4.12 -5.89 0.47
CA PHE A 132 5.35 -5.11 0.42
C PHE A 132 6.36 -5.75 -0.53
N HIS A 133 6.64 -7.04 -0.36
CA HIS A 133 7.53 -7.77 -1.26
C HIS A 133 7.05 -7.71 -2.72
N LYS A 134 5.73 -7.80 -2.98
CA LYS A 134 5.21 -7.69 -4.36
C LYS A 134 5.37 -6.30 -4.97
N ILE A 135 5.45 -5.25 -4.16
CA ILE A 135 5.66 -3.87 -4.63
C ILE A 135 7.15 -3.61 -4.87
N HIS A 136 7.99 -4.01 -3.92
CA HIS A 136 9.40 -3.64 -3.90
C HIS A 136 10.34 -4.71 -4.46
N TYR A 137 9.86 -5.94 -4.64
CA TYR A 137 10.66 -7.11 -4.98
C TYR A 137 11.88 -7.28 -4.06
N ASP A 138 11.69 -7.00 -2.76
CA ASP A 138 12.76 -7.05 -1.78
C ASP A 138 12.92 -8.47 -1.25
N ASP A 139 14.12 -9.00 -1.42
CA ASP A 139 14.48 -10.37 -1.08
C ASP A 139 15.58 -10.38 -0.02
N GLY A 140 15.49 -11.36 0.88
CA GLY A 140 16.54 -11.70 1.83
C GLY A 140 17.03 -13.12 1.58
N ALA A 141 18.07 -13.51 2.33
CA ALA A 141 18.54 -14.88 2.39
C ALA A 141 18.54 -15.36 3.84
N ILE A 142 18.06 -16.57 4.07
CA ILE A 142 18.15 -17.26 5.35
C ILE A 142 18.76 -18.64 5.11
N THR A 143 19.72 -19.03 5.92
CA THR A 143 20.26 -20.38 5.84
C THR A 143 19.40 -21.31 6.68
N LEU A 144 18.87 -22.36 6.07
CA LEU A 144 18.00 -23.36 6.71
C LEU A 144 18.70 -24.72 6.78
N ARG A 145 18.35 -25.48 7.80
CA ARG A 145 18.68 -26.91 7.94
C ARG A 145 17.41 -27.68 8.28
N ALA A 146 17.39 -28.95 7.92
CA ALA A 146 16.42 -29.89 8.42
C ALA A 146 17.10 -30.89 9.33
N ARG A 147 16.42 -31.32 10.39
CA ARG A 147 16.90 -32.34 11.32
C ARG A 147 15.80 -33.28 11.75
N ARG A 148 16.19 -34.46 12.21
CA ARG A 148 15.27 -35.43 12.79
C ARG A 148 15.50 -35.57 14.29
N ILE A 149 14.47 -35.35 15.08
CA ILE A 149 14.43 -35.58 16.53
C ILE A 149 13.33 -36.60 16.82
N GLY A 150 13.72 -37.86 17.02
CA GLY A 150 12.79 -38.98 17.16
C GLY A 150 11.90 -39.12 15.93
N ASP A 151 10.59 -38.99 16.11
CA ASP A 151 9.58 -39.07 15.05
C ASP A 151 9.15 -37.69 14.54
N THR A 152 9.94 -36.65 14.81
CA THR A 152 9.67 -35.29 14.33
C THR A 152 10.81 -34.79 13.44
N TRP A 153 10.45 -34.30 12.27
CA TRP A 153 11.33 -33.57 11.37
C TRP A 153 11.15 -32.08 11.56
N GLU A 154 12.24 -31.36 11.73
CA GLU A 154 12.22 -29.92 11.97
C GLU A 154 13.00 -29.21 10.88
N ILE A 155 12.42 -28.16 10.30
CA ILE A 155 13.13 -27.16 9.49
C ILE A 155 13.37 -25.95 10.38
N TYR A 156 14.63 -25.54 10.51
CA TYR A 156 15.07 -24.49 11.43
C TYR A 156 16.17 -23.64 10.80
N PRO A 157 16.33 -22.38 11.23
CA PRO A 157 17.42 -21.53 10.76
C PRO A 157 18.78 -22.03 11.27
N GLU A 158 19.84 -21.82 10.51
CA GLU A 158 21.20 -22.07 10.98
C GLU A 158 21.59 -21.07 12.09
N GLY A 159 22.08 -21.59 13.22
CA GLY A 159 22.47 -20.82 14.39
C GLY A 159 22.01 -21.47 15.70
N ASN A 160 22.60 -21.07 16.83
CA ASN A 160 22.32 -21.70 18.12
C ASN A 160 20.97 -21.23 18.72
N GLY A 161 20.13 -22.18 19.13
CA GLY A 161 19.01 -21.93 20.05
C GLY A 161 17.68 -21.46 19.42
N HIS A 162 17.52 -21.56 18.10
CA HIS A 162 16.31 -21.12 17.43
C HIS A 162 15.21 -22.17 17.48
N GLN A 163 13.96 -21.72 17.63
CA GLN A 163 12.79 -22.58 17.50
C GLN A 163 12.62 -23.06 16.05
N PRO A 164 12.06 -24.26 15.82
CA PRO A 164 11.80 -24.74 14.47
C PRO A 164 10.74 -23.88 13.77
N LEU A 165 10.98 -23.56 12.50
CA LEU A 165 10.05 -22.81 11.66
C LEU A 165 8.87 -23.67 11.20
N LEU A 166 9.14 -24.96 10.98
CA LEU A 166 8.19 -26.00 10.65
C LEU A 166 8.64 -27.30 11.32
N SER A 167 7.73 -27.99 12.00
CA SER A 167 7.95 -29.35 12.48
C SER A 167 6.89 -30.28 11.90
N LEU A 168 7.30 -31.47 11.49
CA LEU A 168 6.46 -32.51 10.90
C LEU A 168 6.62 -33.78 11.74
N THR A 169 5.58 -34.15 12.47
CA THR A 169 5.52 -35.41 13.22
C THR A 169 4.84 -36.46 12.36
N GLY A 170 5.33 -37.70 12.44
CA GLY A 170 4.81 -38.83 11.69
C GLY A 170 4.32 -39.95 12.59
N ILE A 171 3.61 -40.89 11.99
CA ILE A 171 3.14 -42.11 12.64
C ILE A 171 4.03 -43.24 12.11
N GLY A 172 5.01 -43.66 12.91
CA GLY A 172 5.86 -44.78 12.54
C GLY A 172 6.81 -45.16 13.67
N ASN A 173 7.04 -46.45 13.83
CA ASN A 173 8.08 -46.95 14.73
C ASN A 173 9.43 -46.58 14.08
N GLY A 174 10.18 -45.67 14.70
CA GLY A 174 11.36 -44.97 14.16
C GLY A 174 12.56 -45.78 13.67
N GLU A 175 12.38 -47.02 13.19
CA GLU A 175 13.44 -47.96 12.81
C GLU A 175 13.46 -48.34 11.32
N THR A 176 12.38 -48.13 10.55
CA THR A 176 12.36 -48.50 9.12
C THR A 176 12.42 -47.30 8.18
N ALA A 177 13.22 -47.43 7.11
CA ALA A 177 13.38 -46.47 6.02
C ALA A 177 12.13 -46.31 5.11
N ALA A 178 10.95 -46.64 5.64
CA ALA A 178 9.69 -46.48 4.93
C ALA A 178 9.33 -44.98 4.86
N PRO A 179 8.56 -44.56 3.83
CA PRO A 179 8.02 -43.21 3.77
C PRO A 179 7.23 -42.92 5.05
N MET A 180 7.59 -41.81 5.70
CA MET A 180 6.96 -41.38 6.95
C MET A 180 5.57 -40.84 6.66
N ASP A 181 4.55 -41.47 7.22
CA ASP A 181 3.19 -40.95 7.18
C ASP A 181 3.08 -39.77 8.16
N ILE A 182 3.16 -38.56 7.63
CA ILE A 182 3.02 -37.32 8.39
C ILE A 182 1.59 -37.21 8.91
N ASN A 183 1.43 -37.06 10.22
CA ASN A 183 0.11 -36.89 10.84
C ASN A 183 -0.13 -35.48 11.37
N LYS A 184 0.94 -34.74 11.64
CA LYS A 184 0.88 -33.46 12.32
C LYS A 184 1.98 -32.56 11.77
N ALA A 185 1.60 -31.33 11.48
CA ALA A 185 2.52 -30.25 11.20
C ALA A 185 2.33 -29.14 12.23
N THR A 186 3.43 -28.64 12.78
CA THR A 186 3.44 -27.52 13.73
C THR A 186 4.33 -26.40 13.21
N VAL A 187 3.89 -25.17 13.42
CA VAL A 187 4.65 -23.95 13.20
C VAL A 187 4.54 -23.08 14.45
N PRO A 188 5.46 -22.15 14.70
CA PRO A 188 5.35 -21.19 15.80
C PRO A 188 3.99 -20.49 15.77
N ALA A 189 3.27 -20.47 16.90
CA ALA A 189 1.97 -19.82 16.97
C ALA A 189 2.12 -18.28 16.91
N PRO A 190 1.06 -17.53 16.56
CA PRO A 190 1.10 -16.07 16.73
C PRO A 190 1.44 -15.71 18.19
N PRO A 191 2.32 -14.71 18.43
CA PRO A 191 2.82 -13.70 17.50
C PRO A 191 4.15 -14.05 16.79
N GLU A 192 4.72 -15.24 16.99
CA GLU A 192 6.03 -15.60 16.42
C GLU A 192 5.97 -15.86 14.92
N SER A 193 4.82 -16.34 14.42
CA SER A 193 4.55 -16.34 12.98
C SER A 193 3.07 -16.14 12.62
N PHE A 194 2.85 -15.62 11.41
CA PHE A 194 1.54 -15.22 10.89
C PHE A 194 1.22 -15.89 9.55
N SER A 195 -0.03 -16.24 9.35
CA SER A 195 -0.56 -16.75 8.06
C SER A 195 -1.27 -15.62 7.32
N PRO A 196 -1.21 -15.59 5.98
CA PRO A 196 -1.98 -14.64 5.19
C PRO A 196 -3.47 -14.73 5.46
N SER A 197 -4.15 -13.60 5.38
CA SER A 197 -5.60 -13.53 5.49
C SER A 197 -6.28 -14.24 4.32
N ARG A 198 -7.53 -14.66 4.52
CA ARG A 198 -8.35 -15.25 3.44
C ARG A 198 -8.60 -14.29 2.28
N THR A 199 -8.53 -12.99 2.53
CA THR A 199 -8.78 -11.93 1.54
C THR A 199 -7.49 -11.46 0.85
N TYR A 200 -6.32 -11.96 1.25
CA TYR A 200 -5.02 -11.59 0.68
C TYR A 200 -5.00 -11.67 -0.84
N TYR A 201 -5.42 -12.81 -1.43
CA TYR A 201 -5.41 -12.98 -2.88
C TYR A 201 -6.37 -12.04 -3.60
N ILE A 202 -7.51 -11.71 -2.99
CA ILE A 202 -8.46 -10.73 -3.55
C ILE A 202 -7.80 -9.35 -3.57
N ARG A 203 -7.15 -8.95 -2.46
CA ARG A 203 -6.41 -7.69 -2.37
C ARG A 203 -5.27 -7.62 -3.38
N LEU A 204 -4.55 -8.72 -3.58
CA LEU A 204 -3.48 -8.80 -4.56
C LEU A 204 -4.00 -8.61 -5.99
N VAL A 205 -5.15 -9.20 -6.34
CA VAL A 205 -5.81 -8.99 -7.64
C VAL A 205 -6.24 -7.54 -7.81
N ILE A 206 -6.90 -6.94 -6.80
CA ILE A 206 -7.28 -5.53 -6.85
C ILE A 206 -6.05 -4.64 -7.01
N PHE A 207 -4.96 -4.94 -6.30
CA PHE A 207 -3.70 -4.23 -6.43
C PHE A 207 -3.15 -4.29 -7.86
N TYR A 208 -3.09 -5.47 -8.48
CA TYR A 208 -2.64 -5.63 -9.87
C TYR A 208 -3.54 -4.91 -10.89
N LEU A 209 -4.82 -4.72 -10.61
CA LEU A 209 -5.70 -3.89 -11.45
C LEU A 209 -5.49 -2.39 -11.21
N MET A 210 -5.27 -2.02 -9.96
CA MET A 210 -5.11 -0.63 -9.53
C MET A 210 -3.80 -0.01 -10.01
N VAL A 211 -2.69 -0.74 -9.97
CA VAL A 211 -1.35 -0.25 -10.37
C VAL A 211 -1.30 0.26 -11.81
N PRO A 212 -1.66 -0.51 -12.86
CA PRO A 212 -1.57 -0.02 -14.24
C PRO A 212 -2.49 1.18 -14.48
N ILE A 213 -3.70 1.19 -13.90
CA ILE A 213 -4.62 2.33 -13.97
C ILE A 213 -4.00 3.57 -13.31
N GLY A 214 -3.41 3.40 -12.12
CA GLY A 214 -2.68 4.44 -11.41
C GLY A 214 -1.49 4.96 -12.21
N MET A 215 -0.72 4.08 -12.85
CA MET A 215 0.41 4.46 -13.72
C MET A 215 -0.05 5.26 -14.93
N VAL A 216 -1.18 4.92 -15.55
CA VAL A 216 -1.78 5.75 -16.62
C VAL A 216 -2.11 7.14 -16.08
N PHE A 217 -2.66 7.24 -14.87
CA PHE A 217 -2.87 8.54 -14.22
C PHE A 217 -1.58 9.26 -13.84
N VAL A 218 -0.51 8.57 -13.48
CA VAL A 218 0.80 9.21 -13.22
C VAL A 218 1.47 9.66 -14.51
N VAL A 219 1.28 8.97 -15.63
CA VAL A 219 1.83 9.40 -16.92
C VAL A 219 1.04 10.58 -17.47
N ILE A 220 -0.29 10.47 -17.51
CA ILE A 220 -1.18 11.55 -17.96
C ILE A 220 -1.10 12.70 -16.96
N GLY A 221 -1.33 12.41 -15.69
CA GLY A 221 -1.22 13.34 -14.58
C GLY A 221 0.22 13.72 -14.22
N GLY A 222 1.26 13.18 -14.81
CA GLY A 222 2.62 13.74 -14.68
C GLY A 222 2.72 15.00 -15.53
N THR A 223 2.17 14.93 -16.74
CA THR A 223 2.05 16.10 -17.63
C THR A 223 1.02 17.11 -17.12
N PHE A 224 -0.15 16.65 -16.68
CA PHE A 224 -1.19 17.53 -16.13
C PHE A 224 -0.97 17.94 -14.67
N GLY A 225 -0.36 17.08 -13.88
CA GLY A 225 -0.08 17.28 -12.46
C GLY A 225 1.14 18.15 -12.25
N ALA A 226 2.19 18.10 -13.08
CA ALA A 226 3.18 19.18 -13.08
C ALA A 226 2.50 20.54 -13.29
N THR A 227 1.57 20.61 -14.25
CA THR A 227 0.79 21.82 -14.51
C THR A 227 -0.11 22.20 -13.32
N PHE A 228 -0.78 21.23 -12.69
CA PHE A 228 -1.66 21.46 -11.54
C PHE A 228 -0.87 21.82 -10.28
N THR A 229 0.28 21.19 -10.01
CA THR A 229 1.19 21.51 -8.92
C THR A 229 1.76 22.91 -9.10
N ILE A 230 2.12 23.32 -10.33
CA ILE A 230 2.52 24.70 -10.64
C ILE A 230 1.36 25.66 -10.34
N LEU A 231 0.15 25.38 -10.85
CA LEU A 231 -1.02 26.24 -10.61
C LEU A 231 -1.40 26.33 -9.12
N PHE A 232 -1.34 25.21 -8.40
CA PHE A 232 -1.62 25.15 -6.98
C PHE A 232 -0.56 25.92 -6.18
N LYS A 233 0.73 25.79 -6.53
CA LYS A 233 1.81 26.57 -5.93
C LYS A 233 1.68 28.07 -6.21
N ILE A 234 1.27 28.45 -7.42
CA ILE A 234 0.95 29.85 -7.75
C ILE A 234 -0.20 30.34 -6.86
N PHE A 235 -1.27 29.57 -6.73
CA PHE A 235 -2.41 29.91 -5.88
C PHE A 235 -2.02 30.03 -4.40
N GLU A 236 -1.29 29.06 -3.86
CA GLU A 236 -0.76 29.06 -2.49
C GLU A 236 0.10 30.31 -2.23
N THR A 237 0.97 30.65 -3.19
CA THR A 237 1.83 31.85 -3.11
C THR A 237 0.99 33.13 -3.12
N LEU A 238 0.00 33.23 -4.01
CA LEU A 238 -0.90 34.39 -4.07
C LEU A 238 -1.73 34.54 -2.80
N LEU A 239 -2.20 33.42 -2.22
CA LEU A 239 -2.94 33.41 -0.96
C LEU A 239 -2.07 33.91 0.19
N LEU A 240 -0.83 33.40 0.30
CA LEU A 240 0.12 33.81 1.34
C LEU A 240 0.46 35.31 1.24
N VAL A 241 0.75 35.80 0.03
CA VAL A 241 0.98 37.23 -0.22
C VAL A 241 -0.25 38.05 0.15
N GLY A 242 -1.45 37.58 -0.18
CA GLY A 242 -2.71 38.23 0.22
C GLY A 242 -2.87 38.34 1.74
N ILE A 243 -2.57 37.26 2.47
CA ILE A 243 -2.60 37.26 3.94
C ILE A 243 -1.56 38.24 4.51
N GLN A 244 -0.34 38.25 3.98
CA GLN A 244 0.71 39.17 4.42
C GLN A 244 0.32 40.64 4.17
N MET A 245 -0.28 40.94 3.03
CA MET A 245 -0.78 42.28 2.71
C MET A 245 -1.90 42.71 3.67
N LEU A 246 -2.84 41.81 3.98
CA LEU A 246 -3.89 42.08 4.97
C LEU A 246 -3.30 42.35 6.37
N PHE A 247 -2.30 41.56 6.77
CA PHE A 247 -1.61 41.76 8.03
C PHE A 247 -0.87 43.11 8.07
N ALA A 248 -0.16 43.48 7.01
CA ALA A 248 0.51 44.77 6.90
C ALA A 248 -0.49 45.94 6.99
N VAL A 249 -1.63 45.84 6.32
CA VAL A 249 -2.72 46.84 6.43
C VAL A 249 -3.25 46.91 7.86
N ALA A 250 -3.47 45.78 8.53
CA ALA A 250 -3.91 45.76 9.92
C ALA A 250 -2.90 46.45 10.85
N VAL A 251 -1.60 46.20 10.68
CA VAL A 251 -0.53 46.87 11.44
C VAL A 251 -0.53 48.37 11.19
N VAL A 252 -0.66 48.82 9.95
CA VAL A 252 -0.75 50.25 9.61
C VAL A 252 -1.98 50.89 10.28
N LEU A 253 -3.14 50.22 10.24
CA LEU A 253 -4.36 50.72 10.89
C LEU A 253 -4.21 50.84 12.40
N VAL A 254 -3.60 49.85 13.06
CA VAL A 254 -3.29 49.91 14.50
C VAL A 254 -2.32 51.06 14.79
N PHE A 255 -1.27 51.22 13.99
CA PHE A 255 -0.31 52.32 14.15
C PHE A 255 -0.99 53.68 14.00
N VAL A 256 -1.78 53.89 12.95
CA VAL A 256 -2.56 55.13 12.76
C VAL A 256 -3.48 55.37 13.95
N ARG A 257 -4.18 54.33 14.43
CA ARG A 257 -5.07 54.43 15.59
C ARG A 257 -4.31 54.85 16.86
N VAL A 258 -3.12 54.29 17.11
CA VAL A 258 -2.32 54.59 18.31
C VAL A 258 -1.74 56.01 18.25
N PHE A 259 -1.24 56.46 17.10
CA PHE A 259 -0.51 57.73 16.99
C PHE A 259 -1.38 58.93 16.59
N LYS A 260 -2.42 58.72 15.79
CA LYS A 260 -3.28 59.81 15.28
C LYS A 260 -4.70 59.81 15.86
N GLY A 261 -5.02 58.84 16.72
CA GLY A 261 -6.34 58.71 17.31
C GLY A 261 -7.36 58.05 16.39
N LYS A 262 -8.60 57.95 16.87
CA LYS A 262 -9.67 57.19 16.22
C LYS A 262 -10.17 57.85 14.92
N ASP A 263 -10.27 59.17 14.90
CA ASP A 263 -10.89 59.92 13.80
C ASP A 263 -10.05 59.84 12.51
N ALA A 264 -8.71 59.90 12.64
CA ALA A 264 -7.79 59.73 11.52
C ALA A 264 -7.82 58.31 10.92
N MET A 265 -8.19 57.29 11.72
CA MET A 265 -8.35 55.92 11.23
C MET A 265 -9.64 55.78 10.40
N GLU A 266 -10.74 56.41 10.83
CA GLU A 266 -12.02 56.40 10.10
C GLU A 266 -11.89 57.11 8.74
N GLU A 267 -11.21 58.27 8.70
CA GLU A 267 -10.92 58.99 7.45
C GLU A 267 -10.11 58.14 6.47
N LEU A 268 -9.06 57.47 6.94
CA LEU A 268 -8.23 56.59 6.11
C LEU A 268 -9.04 55.39 5.57
N ILE A 269 -9.91 54.80 6.40
CA ILE A 269 -10.78 53.69 6.00
C ILE A 269 -11.75 54.16 4.91
N GLU A 270 -12.41 55.31 5.08
CA GLU A 270 -13.33 55.85 4.09
C GLU A 270 -12.63 56.19 2.77
N GLU A 271 -11.47 56.82 2.81
CA GLU A 271 -10.69 57.15 1.61
C GLU A 271 -10.25 55.87 0.87
N THR A 272 -9.79 54.86 1.61
CA THR A 272 -9.36 53.58 1.04
C THR A 272 -10.54 52.81 0.46
N LEU A 273 -11.68 52.77 1.15
CA LEU A 273 -12.91 52.17 0.66
C LEU A 273 -13.42 52.88 -0.60
N ALA A 274 -13.38 54.21 -0.65
CA ALA A 274 -13.78 54.98 -1.83
C ALA A 274 -12.89 54.66 -3.04
N LYS A 275 -11.57 54.58 -2.84
CA LYS A 275 -10.60 54.20 -3.89
C LYS A 275 -10.78 52.76 -4.35
N LEU A 276 -11.16 51.83 -3.47
CA LEU A 276 -11.44 50.43 -3.81
C LEU A 276 -12.80 50.22 -4.48
N ARG A 277 -13.81 51.04 -4.15
CA ARG A 277 -15.17 50.90 -4.68
C ARG A 277 -15.22 51.17 -6.19
N SER A 278 -14.47 52.16 -6.67
CA SER A 278 -14.34 52.50 -8.09
C SER A 278 -13.95 51.31 -8.99
N PRO A 279 -12.79 50.64 -8.77
CA PRO A 279 -12.37 49.51 -9.58
C PRO A 279 -13.26 48.27 -9.40
N ILE A 280 -13.79 48.01 -8.20
CA ILE A 280 -14.70 46.87 -7.98
C ILE A 280 -16.00 47.04 -8.79
N VAL A 281 -16.60 48.24 -8.75
CA VAL A 281 -17.80 48.55 -9.53
C VAL A 281 -17.52 48.46 -11.02
N TRP A 282 -16.37 48.97 -11.47
CA TRP A 282 -15.95 48.88 -12.87
C TRP A 282 -15.75 47.43 -13.33
N ILE A 283 -15.10 46.57 -12.53
CA ILE A 283 -14.93 45.14 -12.82
C ILE A 283 -16.30 44.45 -12.90
N ALA A 284 -17.18 44.71 -11.93
CA ALA A 284 -18.53 44.12 -11.90
C ALA A 284 -19.37 44.51 -13.13
N GLU A 285 -19.34 45.78 -13.55
CA GLU A 285 -20.01 46.23 -14.77
C GLU A 285 -19.45 45.60 -16.03
N ARG A 286 -18.12 45.43 -16.10
CA ARG A 286 -17.46 44.78 -17.23
C ARG A 286 -17.84 43.30 -17.30
N PHE A 287 -17.89 42.62 -16.16
CA PHE A 287 -18.38 41.25 -16.07
C PHE A 287 -19.84 41.16 -16.54
N LYS A 288 -20.73 42.01 -16.00
CA LYS A 288 -22.16 42.05 -16.38
C LYS A 288 -22.36 42.31 -17.88
N ARG A 289 -21.55 43.16 -18.50
CA ARG A 289 -21.57 43.41 -19.96
C ARG A 289 -21.12 42.18 -20.75
N ALA A 290 -20.07 41.49 -20.30
CA ALA A 290 -19.58 40.26 -20.94
C ALA A 290 -20.62 39.12 -20.86
N THR A 291 -21.29 38.94 -19.72
CA THR A 291 -22.33 37.91 -19.56
C THR A 291 -23.53 38.19 -20.47
N ARG A 292 -23.99 39.45 -20.56
CA ARG A 292 -25.10 39.82 -21.47
C ARG A 292 -24.77 39.52 -22.93
N ARG A 293 -23.55 39.83 -23.38
CA ARG A 293 -23.11 39.53 -24.75
C ARG A 293 -23.10 38.01 -25.03
N ARG A 294 -22.63 37.19 -24.09
CA ARG A 294 -22.66 35.72 -24.23
C ARG A 294 -24.09 35.18 -24.29
N VAL A 295 -25.00 35.64 -23.42
CA VAL A 295 -26.40 35.20 -23.43
C VAL A 295 -27.09 35.58 -24.74
N ALA A 296 -26.89 36.81 -25.23
CA ALA A 296 -27.44 37.26 -26.51
C ALA A 296 -26.92 36.43 -27.69
N CYS A 297 -25.64 36.05 -27.68
CA CYS A 297 -25.05 35.20 -28.72
C CYS A 297 -25.63 33.78 -28.70
N ILE A 298 -25.82 33.19 -27.50
CA ILE A 298 -26.44 31.87 -27.33
C ILE A 298 -27.91 31.88 -27.80
N GLN A 299 -28.67 32.92 -27.45
CA GLN A 299 -30.05 33.06 -27.94
C GLN A 299 -30.10 33.18 -29.46
N LYS A 300 -29.22 34.00 -30.07
CA LYS A 300 -29.17 34.16 -31.52
C LYS A 300 -28.81 32.86 -32.24
N GLN A 301 -27.88 32.08 -31.69
CA GLN A 301 -27.56 30.74 -32.20
C GLN A 301 -28.78 29.80 -32.14
N LYS A 302 -29.52 29.82 -31.03
CA LYS A 302 -30.71 28.98 -30.82
C LYS A 302 -31.85 29.31 -31.80
N TRP A 303 -32.01 30.58 -32.19
CA TRP A 303 -32.96 31.00 -33.23
C TRP A 303 -32.54 30.50 -34.62
N TYR A 304 -31.25 30.61 -34.98
CA TYR A 304 -30.73 30.09 -36.25
C TYR A 304 -30.88 28.57 -36.40
N ASP A 305 -30.77 27.83 -35.29
CA ASP A 305 -30.95 26.37 -35.28
C ASP A 305 -32.43 25.94 -35.34
N LEU A 306 -33.40 26.85 -35.13
CA LEU A 306 -34.84 26.58 -35.25
C LEU A 306 -35.39 26.85 -36.66
N ASP A 307 -34.72 27.69 -37.45
CA ASP A 307 -35.08 28.01 -38.83
C ASP A 307 -34.46 27.04 -39.88
N ARG A 308 -33.70 26.04 -39.42
CA ARG A 308 -33.14 24.95 -40.24
C ARG A 308 -33.86 23.64 -39.98
#